data_AF-A0A395XXX1-F1
#
_entry.id   AF-A0A395XXX1-F1
#
_cell.length_a   1.000
_cell.length_b   1.000
_cell.length_c   1.000
_cell.angle_alpha   90.00
_cell.angle_beta   90.00
_cell.angle_gamma   90.00
#
_symmetry.space_group_name_H-M   'P 1'
#
loop_
_entity.id
_entity.type
_entity.pdbx_description
1 polymer ?
#
loop_
_entity_poly.entity_id
_entity_poly.type
_entity_poly.pdbx_seq_one_letter_code
_entity_poly.pdbx_strand_id
1 'polypeptide(L)'
;MPSDHVSHYIISICERRTVCFLPALKDRVSANQKKDETVTRVGDADPVEHPAHYELSHPGLECIDLTAGMSFCMGNAVKYVWRYRSKNKPVEDLRKSLWYTHYAENRNEPVALTCRQLGIINALQHQSQTEQYEFQFWNALRFGDYPKMCRAIAMMIRLAEGKNIDDINQELES
;
A
#
# COMPACT_ATOMS: atom_id res chain seq x y z
N MET A 1 -46.93 -11.32 -9.00
CA MET A 1 -47.03 -10.18 -9.94
C MET A 1 -47.39 -8.97 -9.09
N PRO A 2 -46.65 -7.85 -9.16
CA PRO A 2 -46.05 -7.19 -10.33
C PRO A 2 -44.58 -7.63 -10.55
N SER A 3 -44.03 -7.77 -11.77
CA SER A 3 -43.85 -6.85 -12.92
C SER A 3 -42.95 -5.66 -12.62
N ASP A 4 -41.77 -5.66 -13.26
CA ASP A 4 -41.05 -4.53 -13.90
C ASP A 4 -39.55 -4.86 -13.88
N HIS A 5 -39.00 -5.55 -14.89
CA HIS A 5 -38.47 -5.06 -16.17
C HIS A 5 -37.26 -4.10 -16.06
N VAL A 6 -36.16 -4.58 -16.66
CA VAL A 6 -35.02 -3.86 -17.28
C VAL A 6 -33.86 -3.40 -16.37
N SER A 7 -32.77 -4.17 -16.38
CA SER A 7 -31.49 -3.67 -16.91
C SER A 7 -30.55 -4.83 -17.28
N HIS A 8 -30.68 -5.29 -18.53
CA HIS A 8 -29.63 -6.00 -19.24
C HIS A 8 -28.77 -4.94 -19.94
N TYR A 9 -27.51 -4.76 -19.51
CA TYR A 9 -26.47 -4.23 -20.40
C TYR A 9 -25.07 -4.65 -19.95
N ILE A 10 -24.47 -5.53 -20.76
CA ILE A 10 -23.05 -5.63 -21.12
C ILE A 10 -22.03 -5.92 -20.01
N ILE A 11 -21.61 -7.19 -19.95
CA ILE A 11 -20.20 -7.55 -20.13
C ILE A 11 -20.15 -8.72 -21.14
N SER A 12 -19.98 -8.35 -22.41
CA SER A 12 -19.49 -9.22 -23.47
C SER A 12 -18.07 -8.75 -23.76
N ILE A 13 -17.08 -9.65 -23.67
CA ILE A 13 -16.14 -9.96 -24.76
C ILE A 13 -15.13 -11.03 -24.30
N CYS A 14 -15.13 -12.10 -25.10
CA CYS A 14 -14.02 -13.03 -25.39
C CYS A 14 -13.56 -14.05 -24.36
N GLU A 15 -14.36 -15.11 -24.21
CA GLU A 15 -13.82 -16.47 -24.36
C GLU A 15 -13.72 -16.84 -25.85
N ARG A 16 -12.52 -17.20 -26.33
CA ARG A 16 -12.22 -18.41 -27.15
C ARG A 16 -10.87 -18.33 -27.87
N ARG A 17 -10.18 -19.48 -27.81
CA ARG A 17 -9.29 -20.09 -28.84
C ARG A 17 -7.87 -19.50 -28.94
N THR A 18 -6.76 -20.24 -28.95
CA THR A 18 -6.50 -21.67 -29.22
C THR A 18 -5.14 -22.06 -28.65
N VAL A 19 -5.03 -23.31 -28.20
CA VAL A 19 -3.82 -24.08 -27.92
C VAL A 19 -2.78 -24.03 -29.05
N CYS A 20 -1.49 -23.98 -28.68
CA CYS A 20 -0.38 -24.50 -29.50
C CYS A 20 0.52 -25.38 -28.63
N PHE A 21 1.13 -26.33 -29.29
CA PHE A 21 1.40 -27.69 -28.86
C PHE A 21 2.92 -27.96 -28.94
N LEU A 22 3.42 -28.70 -27.94
CA LEU A 22 4.69 -29.46 -27.86
C LEU A 22 6.04 -28.71 -27.70
N PRO A 23 7.11 -29.40 -27.22
CA PRO A 23 7.18 -30.64 -26.43
C PRO A 23 8.10 -30.56 -25.19
N ALA A 24 7.99 -31.59 -24.35
CA ALA A 24 9.00 -31.96 -23.37
C ALA A 24 10.37 -32.21 -24.04
N LEU A 25 11.44 -31.63 -23.49
CA LEU A 25 12.80 -32.12 -23.67
C LEU A 25 13.35 -32.58 -22.33
N LYS A 26 13.74 -33.84 -22.34
CA LYS A 26 14.24 -34.65 -21.24
C LYS A 26 15.77 -34.65 -21.34
N ASP A 27 16.39 -34.30 -20.23
CA ASP A 27 17.71 -34.69 -19.73
C ASP A 27 19.00 -34.49 -20.56
N ARG A 28 20.03 -34.10 -19.78
CA ARG A 28 21.50 -34.25 -19.94
C ARG A 28 22.26 -33.15 -20.67
N VAL A 29 22.75 -32.18 -19.90
CA VAL A 29 24.18 -31.80 -19.94
C VAL A 29 24.69 -31.55 -18.51
N SER A 30 25.58 -32.46 -18.10
CA SER A 30 26.73 -32.37 -17.21
C SER A 30 26.76 -31.41 -16.01
N ALA A 31 27.06 -32.04 -14.88
CA ALA A 31 27.68 -31.48 -13.69
C ALA A 31 28.70 -30.35 -13.98
N ASN A 32 28.57 -29.26 -13.23
CA ASN A 32 29.73 -28.73 -12.51
C ASN A 32 29.29 -28.02 -11.25
N GLN A 33 29.56 -28.70 -10.15
CA GLN A 33 29.39 -28.28 -8.79
C GLN A 33 30.46 -27.23 -8.49
N LYS A 34 30.14 -25.94 -8.62
CA LYS A 34 30.91 -24.89 -7.94
C LYS A 34 30.20 -24.56 -6.64
N LYS A 35 30.73 -25.16 -5.56
CA LYS A 35 30.67 -24.55 -4.23
C LYS A 35 31.33 -23.18 -4.38
N ASP A 36 30.56 -22.11 -4.23
CA ASP A 36 31.14 -20.82 -3.89
C ASP A 36 30.48 -20.33 -2.63
N GLU A 37 31.34 -19.88 -1.74
CA GLU A 37 31.08 -19.65 -0.34
C GLU A 37 30.28 -18.36 -0.15
N THR A 38 29.66 -18.27 1.01
CA THR A 38 28.96 -17.12 1.56
C THR A 38 29.57 -15.76 1.20
N VAL A 39 28.82 -14.91 0.49
CA VAL A 39 28.89 -13.45 0.68
C VAL A 39 27.47 -12.91 0.76
N THR A 40 26.97 -12.77 1.99
CA THR A 40 25.93 -11.79 2.30
C THR A 40 26.38 -10.42 1.79
N ARG A 41 25.82 -9.94 0.69
CA ARG A 41 25.92 -8.53 0.31
C ARG A 41 24.90 -7.74 1.13
N VAL A 42 25.26 -7.47 2.37
CA VAL A 42 24.71 -6.33 3.09
C VAL A 42 25.33 -5.09 2.46
N GLY A 43 24.50 -4.21 1.91
CA GLY A 43 24.89 -2.86 1.55
C GLY A 43 25.19 -2.64 0.07
N ASP A 44 24.17 -2.30 -0.70
CA ASP A 44 24.17 -1.09 -1.53
C ASP A 44 22.72 -0.79 -1.88
N ALA A 45 22.00 -0.24 -0.91
CA ALA A 45 20.73 0.41 -1.20
C ALA A 45 21.07 1.69 -1.98
N ASP A 46 20.84 1.68 -3.29
CA ASP A 46 21.02 2.87 -4.11
C ASP A 46 20.13 3.98 -3.53
N PRO A 47 20.70 5.10 -3.04
CA PRO A 47 19.92 6.16 -2.41
C PRO A 47 18.92 6.83 -3.36
N VAL A 48 19.00 6.55 -4.67
CA VAL A 48 18.18 7.08 -5.74
C VAL A 48 17.22 6.02 -6.27
N GLU A 49 17.71 4.83 -6.64
CA GLU A 49 16.87 3.79 -7.27
C GLU A 49 16.12 2.90 -6.25
N HIS A 50 16.73 2.64 -5.09
CA HIS A 50 16.18 1.79 -4.02
C HIS A 50 16.58 2.32 -2.63
N PRO A 51 16.05 3.48 -2.20
CA PRO A 51 16.52 4.07 -0.95
C PRO A 51 16.21 3.15 0.24
N ALA A 52 17.25 2.77 1.01
CA ALA A 52 17.18 1.78 2.11
C ALA A 52 16.00 1.95 3.09
N HIS A 53 15.54 3.19 3.26
CA HIS A 53 14.48 3.57 4.19
C HIS A 53 13.07 3.22 3.69
N TYR A 54 12.90 2.72 2.47
CA TYR A 54 11.63 2.17 1.99
C TYR A 54 11.53 0.65 2.22
N GLU A 55 12.65 -0.08 2.10
CA GLU A 55 12.72 -1.53 2.34
C GLU A 55 12.60 -1.91 3.82
N LEU A 56 13.06 -1.04 4.73
CA LEU A 56 12.98 -1.26 6.18
C LEU A 56 11.55 -1.26 6.72
N SER A 57 10.64 -0.51 6.08
CA SER A 57 9.25 -0.42 6.52
C SER A 57 8.40 -1.55 5.94
N HIS A 58 8.63 -1.91 4.67
CA HIS A 58 7.87 -2.95 3.97
C HIS A 58 8.79 -3.75 3.04
N PRO A 59 9.42 -4.84 3.52
CA PRO A 59 10.38 -5.60 2.72
C PRO A 59 9.79 -6.10 1.40
N GLY A 60 10.49 -5.82 0.28
CA GLY A 60 10.09 -6.25 -1.06
C GLY A 60 8.97 -5.43 -1.72
N LEU A 61 8.58 -4.30 -1.12
CA LEU A 61 7.59 -3.37 -1.69
C LEU A 61 8.20 -1.97 -1.86
N GLU A 62 7.92 -1.35 -3.00
CA GLU A 62 8.37 0.01 -3.31
C GLU A 62 7.22 1.01 -3.17
N CYS A 63 7.47 2.14 -2.50
CA CYS A 63 6.46 3.18 -2.31
C CYS A 63 6.06 3.83 -3.65
N ILE A 64 7.00 3.90 -4.61
CA ILE A 64 6.71 4.42 -5.95
C ILE A 64 5.70 3.54 -6.70
N ASP A 65 5.75 2.22 -6.51
CA ASP A 65 4.79 1.30 -7.14
C ASP A 65 3.36 1.49 -6.60
N LEU A 66 3.23 1.84 -5.31
CA LEU A 66 1.93 2.19 -4.75
C LEU A 66 1.45 3.56 -5.20
N THR A 67 2.33 4.55 -5.26
CA THR A 67 1.94 5.96 -5.50
C THR A 67 1.89 6.34 -6.99
N ALA A 68 2.39 5.48 -7.88
CA ALA A 68 2.35 5.71 -9.33
C ALA A 68 0.93 5.96 -9.84
N GLY A 69 0.74 7.09 -10.52
CA GLY A 69 -0.56 7.48 -11.07
C GLY A 69 -1.59 7.99 -10.06
N MET A 70 -1.25 8.08 -8.77
CA MET A 70 -2.07 8.83 -7.80
C MET A 70 -1.96 10.33 -8.08
N SER A 71 -2.95 11.10 -7.59
CA SER A 71 -2.83 12.56 -7.59
C SER A 71 -1.59 13.00 -6.80
N PHE A 72 -1.05 14.19 -7.09
CA PHE A 72 0.11 14.71 -6.37
C PHE A 72 -0.13 14.73 -4.85
N CYS A 73 -1.30 15.14 -4.41
CA CYS A 73 -1.64 15.24 -2.99
C CYS A 73 -1.74 13.85 -2.36
N MET A 74 -2.48 12.93 -2.99
CA MET A 74 -2.66 11.57 -2.46
C MET A 74 -1.34 10.77 -2.44
N GLY A 75 -0.54 10.87 -3.52
CA GLY A 75 0.78 10.24 -3.56
C GLY A 75 1.71 10.77 -2.46
N ASN A 76 1.66 12.06 -2.15
CA ASN A 76 2.40 12.61 -1.01
C ASN A 76 1.86 12.10 0.34
N ALA A 77 0.54 12.07 0.53
CA ALA A 77 -0.07 11.55 1.75
C ALA A 77 0.40 10.11 2.04
N VAL A 78 0.24 9.21 1.05
CA VAL A 78 0.67 7.81 1.13
C VAL A 78 2.18 7.71 1.38
N LYS A 79 3.01 8.50 0.69
CA LYS A 79 4.47 8.51 0.89
C LYS A 79 4.85 8.84 2.33
N TYR A 80 4.16 9.76 2.98
CA TYR A 80 4.45 10.12 4.36
C TYR A 80 3.98 9.05 5.36
N VAL A 81 2.84 8.38 5.12
CA VAL A 81 2.44 7.19 5.90
C VAL A 81 3.37 6.01 5.64
N TRP A 82 3.97 5.89 4.45
CA TRP A 82 4.96 4.85 4.22
C TRP A 82 6.23 5.07 5.05
N ARG A 83 6.63 6.34 5.23
CA ARG A 83 7.94 6.72 5.78
C ARG A 83 8.00 6.93 7.29
N TYR A 84 6.87 7.08 7.97
CA TYR A 84 6.90 7.46 9.39
C TYR A 84 7.64 6.45 10.28
N ARG A 85 7.71 5.17 9.87
CA ARG A 85 8.43 4.12 10.61
C ARG A 85 9.95 4.15 10.43
N SER A 86 10.45 4.65 9.30
CA SER A 86 11.88 4.54 8.94
C SER A 86 12.68 5.82 9.18
N LYS A 87 12.01 6.97 9.36
CA LYS A 87 12.69 8.25 9.65
C LYS A 87 12.62 8.62 11.13
N ASN A 88 13.65 9.30 11.61
CA ASN A 88 13.77 9.82 13.00
C ASN A 88 12.70 10.85 13.42
N LYS A 89 11.64 11.07 12.63
CA LYS A 89 10.60 12.09 12.86
C LYS A 89 9.19 11.59 12.50
N PRO A 90 8.68 10.53 13.16
CA PRO A 90 7.37 9.92 12.84
C PRO A 90 6.20 10.92 12.89
N VAL A 91 6.14 11.76 13.93
CA VAL A 91 5.06 12.74 14.11
C VAL A 91 5.03 13.78 12.99
N GLU A 92 6.21 14.25 12.54
CA GLU A 92 6.30 15.25 11.47
C GLU A 92 5.79 14.68 10.14
N ASP A 93 6.17 13.44 9.81
CA ASP A 93 5.71 12.76 8.60
C ASP A 93 4.20 12.51 8.66
N LEU A 94 3.66 12.01 9.80
CA LEU A 94 2.21 11.80 9.94
C LEU A 94 1.40 13.09 9.84
N ARG A 95 1.88 14.21 10.42
CA ARG A 95 1.22 15.53 10.28
C ARG A 95 1.21 16.01 8.83
N LYS A 96 2.29 15.79 8.08
CA LYS A 96 2.32 16.08 6.62
C LYS A 96 1.32 15.20 5.88
N SER A 97 1.26 13.91 6.20
CA SER A 97 0.27 13.01 5.60
C SER A 97 -1.16 13.49 5.83
N LEU A 98 -1.50 13.88 7.07
CA LEU A 98 -2.82 14.40 7.40
C LEU A 98 -3.16 15.67 6.60
N TRP A 99 -2.20 16.59 6.49
CA TRP A 99 -2.38 17.81 5.70
C TRP A 99 -2.67 17.52 4.23
N TYR A 100 -1.90 16.64 3.59
CA TYR A 100 -2.12 16.26 2.18
C TYR A 100 -3.43 15.50 1.98
N THR A 101 -3.83 14.65 2.94
CA THR A 101 -5.10 13.92 2.89
C THR A 101 -6.29 14.89 2.93
N HIS A 102 -6.28 15.87 3.83
CA HIS A 102 -7.32 16.92 3.86
C HIS A 102 -7.32 17.78 2.60
N TYR A 103 -6.15 18.08 2.04
CA TYR A 103 -6.06 18.87 0.81
C TYR A 103 -6.70 18.13 -0.38
N ALA A 104 -6.45 16.82 -0.50
CA ALA A 104 -7.05 15.97 -1.51
C ALA A 104 -8.57 15.80 -1.30
N GLU A 105 -9.01 15.64 -0.05
CA GLU A 105 -10.43 15.58 0.36
C GLU A 105 -11.18 16.85 -0.06
N ASN A 106 -10.68 18.03 0.30
CA ASN A 106 -11.30 19.32 -0.02
C ASN A 106 -11.44 19.57 -1.53
N ARG A 107 -10.64 18.88 -2.34
CA ARG A 107 -10.64 18.98 -3.80
C ARG A 107 -11.40 17.83 -4.47
N ASN A 108 -11.98 16.93 -3.69
CA ASN A 108 -12.64 15.72 -4.15
C ASN A 108 -11.76 14.92 -5.14
N GLU A 109 -10.46 14.81 -4.84
CA GLU A 109 -9.54 14.07 -5.70
C GLU A 109 -9.89 12.57 -5.67
N PRO A 110 -10.10 11.91 -6.81
CA PRO A 110 -10.45 10.50 -6.82
C PRO A 110 -9.23 9.64 -6.45
N VAL A 111 -9.46 8.60 -5.66
CA VAL A 111 -8.47 7.54 -5.43
C VAL A 111 -8.77 6.41 -6.41
N ALA A 112 -8.00 6.34 -7.50
CA ALA A 112 -8.09 5.26 -8.49
C ALA A 112 -6.87 4.34 -8.34
N LEU A 113 -7.12 3.06 -8.07
CA LEU A 113 -6.09 2.06 -7.82
C LEU A 113 -6.10 1.00 -8.93
N THR A 114 -4.93 0.65 -9.43
CA THR A 114 -4.71 -0.48 -10.34
C THR A 114 -4.75 -1.82 -9.58
N CYS A 115 -4.91 -2.93 -10.29
CA CYS A 115 -4.82 -4.28 -9.70
C CYS A 115 -3.48 -4.52 -8.98
N ARG A 116 -2.38 -3.95 -9.51
CA ARG A 116 -1.06 -4.01 -8.87
C ARG A 116 -1.05 -3.27 -7.53
N GLN A 117 -1.55 -2.03 -7.50
CA GLN A 117 -1.64 -1.24 -6.27
C GLN A 117 -2.56 -1.88 -5.22
N LEU A 118 -3.66 -2.51 -5.64
CA LEU A 118 -4.51 -3.28 -4.73
C LEU A 118 -3.77 -4.48 -4.12
N GLY A 119 -2.91 -5.17 -4.89
CA GLY A 119 -2.04 -6.22 -4.38
C GLY A 119 -1.07 -5.72 -3.30
N ILE A 120 -0.49 -4.53 -3.52
CA ILE A 120 0.38 -3.87 -2.54
C ILE A 120 -0.41 -3.52 -1.27
N ILE A 121 -1.58 -2.90 -1.40
CA ILE A 121 -2.44 -2.55 -0.26
C ILE A 121 -2.81 -3.79 0.57
N ASN A 122 -3.13 -4.92 -0.08
CA ASN A 122 -3.41 -6.16 0.64
C ASN A 122 -2.19 -6.63 1.46
N ALA A 123 -0.98 -6.56 0.89
CA ALA A 123 0.23 -6.91 1.60
C ALA A 123 0.48 -5.98 2.80
N LEU A 124 0.26 -4.66 2.64
CA LEU A 124 0.37 -3.69 3.74
C LEU A 124 -0.63 -3.95 4.86
N GLN A 125 -1.87 -4.30 4.51
CA GLN A 125 -2.90 -4.70 5.47
C GLN A 125 -2.50 -5.94 6.28
N HIS A 126 -1.87 -6.92 5.64
CA HIS A 126 -1.35 -8.10 6.35
C HIS A 126 -0.17 -7.75 7.28
N GLN A 127 0.70 -6.83 6.87
CA GLN A 127 1.84 -6.40 7.69
C GLN A 127 1.41 -5.54 8.89
N SER A 128 0.32 -4.77 8.75
CA SER A 128 -0.18 -3.84 9.78
C SER A 128 -1.18 -4.44 10.76
N GLN A 129 -1.34 -5.78 10.81
CA GLN A 129 -2.39 -6.42 11.62
C GLN A 129 -2.25 -6.13 13.12
N THR A 130 -1.03 -5.90 13.61
CA THR A 130 -0.74 -5.52 14.99
C THR A 130 -0.94 -4.03 15.27
N GLU A 131 -1.02 -3.19 14.23
CA GLU A 131 -1.14 -1.74 14.31
C GLU A 131 -2.47 -1.28 13.73
N GLN A 132 -3.48 -1.34 14.59
CA GLN A 132 -4.88 -1.10 14.26
C GLN A 132 -5.11 0.14 13.37
N TYR A 133 -4.47 1.27 13.67
CA TYR A 133 -4.70 2.51 12.93
C TYR A 133 -3.98 2.56 11.58
N GLU A 134 -2.82 1.92 11.44
CA GLU A 134 -2.17 1.81 10.13
C GLU A 134 -2.98 0.90 9.20
N PHE A 135 -3.47 -0.23 9.73
CA PHE A 135 -4.41 -1.09 8.99
C PHE A 135 -5.65 -0.31 8.55
N GLN A 136 -6.23 0.51 9.43
CA GLN A 136 -7.39 1.34 9.10
C GLN A 136 -7.08 2.34 7.98
N PHE A 137 -5.88 2.94 7.97
CA PHE A 137 -5.46 3.83 6.89
C PHE A 137 -5.41 3.08 5.54
N TRP A 138 -4.72 1.95 5.47
CA TRP A 138 -4.61 1.16 4.23
C TRP A 138 -5.97 0.65 3.75
N ASN A 139 -6.84 0.25 4.67
CA ASN A 139 -8.21 -0.15 4.35
C ASN A 139 -9.06 1.02 3.85
N ALA A 140 -8.94 2.20 4.44
CA ALA A 140 -9.66 3.39 4.00
C ALA A 140 -9.18 3.85 2.61
N LEU A 141 -7.87 3.80 2.35
CA LEU A 141 -7.27 4.13 1.05
C LEU A 141 -7.83 3.25 -0.07
N ARG A 142 -8.03 1.95 0.19
CA ARG A 142 -8.62 0.99 -0.76
C ARG A 142 -9.99 1.46 -1.29
N PHE A 143 -10.77 2.13 -0.45
CA PHE A 143 -12.12 2.58 -0.77
C PHE A 143 -12.20 4.09 -1.05
N GLY A 144 -11.08 4.82 -1.00
CA GLY A 144 -11.06 6.28 -1.13
C GLY A 144 -11.82 6.99 0.00
N ASP A 145 -11.91 6.41 1.19
CA ASP A 145 -12.64 6.96 2.34
C ASP A 145 -11.77 7.98 3.09
N TYR A 146 -11.79 9.24 2.64
CA TYR A 146 -11.02 10.33 3.23
C TYR A 146 -11.26 10.53 4.73
N PRO A 147 -12.51 10.56 5.23
CA PRO A 147 -12.76 10.70 6.66
C PRO A 147 -12.10 9.58 7.49
N LYS A 148 -12.15 8.33 7.03
CA LYS A 148 -11.46 7.22 7.72
C LYS A 148 -9.94 7.35 7.63
N MET A 149 -9.39 7.76 6.48
CA MET A 149 -7.95 8.01 6.35
C MET A 149 -7.47 9.10 7.33
N CYS A 150 -8.16 10.23 7.39
CA CYS A 150 -7.84 11.34 8.30
C CYS A 150 -7.89 10.90 9.77
N ARG A 151 -8.94 10.17 10.17
CA ARG A 151 -9.07 9.61 11.54
C ARG A 151 -7.92 8.67 11.86
N ALA A 152 -7.60 7.74 10.97
CA ALA A 152 -6.50 6.80 11.17
C ALA A 152 -5.16 7.53 11.40
N ILE A 153 -4.82 8.49 10.54
CA ILE A 153 -3.58 9.27 10.68
C ILE A 153 -3.58 10.08 11.99
N ALA A 154 -4.71 10.69 12.37
CA ALA A 154 -4.81 11.43 13.62
C ALA A 154 -4.55 10.55 14.86
N MET A 155 -5.03 9.30 14.84
CA MET A 155 -4.76 8.34 15.91
C MET A 155 -3.30 7.91 15.93
N MET A 156 -2.70 7.68 14.76
CA MET A 156 -1.27 7.38 14.65
C MET A 156 -0.42 8.53 15.21
N ILE A 157 -0.80 9.80 14.98
CA ILE A 157 -0.10 10.97 15.56
C ILE A 157 -0.19 10.93 17.09
N ARG A 158 -1.38 10.71 17.65
CA ARG A 158 -1.59 10.68 19.11
C ARG A 158 -0.77 9.58 19.77
N LEU A 159 -0.71 8.39 19.16
CA LEU A 159 0.13 7.29 19.62
C LEU A 159 1.62 7.63 19.55
N ALA A 160 2.07 8.25 18.45
CA ALA A 160 3.46 8.66 18.27
C ALA A 160 3.88 9.79 19.23
N GLU A 161 2.93 10.58 19.73
CA GLU A 161 3.13 11.60 20.78
C GLU A 161 3.10 11.01 22.20
N GLY A 162 2.79 9.70 22.37
CA GLY A 162 2.76 9.02 23.67
C GLY A 162 1.46 9.23 24.46
N LYS A 163 0.37 9.66 23.83
CA LYS A 163 -0.95 9.74 24.49
C LYS A 163 -1.50 8.33 24.73
N ASN A 164 -2.08 8.09 25.92
CA ASN A 164 -2.70 6.81 26.23
C ASN A 164 -3.95 6.60 25.35
N ILE A 165 -4.16 5.36 24.90
CA ILE A 165 -5.28 4.98 24.04
C ILE A 165 -6.64 5.20 24.73
N ASP A 166 -6.67 5.12 26.05
CA ASP A 166 -7.86 5.36 26.87
C ASP A 166 -8.29 6.83 26.81
N ASP A 167 -7.33 7.76 26.90
CA ASP A 167 -7.58 9.21 26.80
C ASP A 167 -8.08 9.60 25.39
N ILE A 168 -7.60 8.87 24.37
CA ILE A 168 -7.99 9.08 22.97
C ILE A 168 -9.44 8.64 22.73
N ASN A 169 -9.84 7.49 23.27
CA ASN A 169 -11.20 6.98 23.09
C ASN A 169 -12.23 7.86 23.85
N GLN A 170 -11.86 8.39 25.01
CA GLN A 170 -12.74 9.26 25.80
C GLN A 170 -13.02 10.62 25.12
N GLU A 171 -12.07 11.19 24.36
CA GLU A 171 -12.28 12.42 23.56
C GLU A 171 -13.13 12.19 22.29
N LEU A 172 -13.26 10.95 21.81
CA LEU A 172 -14.09 10.62 20.64
C LEU A 172 -15.56 10.42 20.98
N GLU A 173 -15.86 10.12 22.24
CA GLU A 173 -17.21 9.89 22.76
C GLU A 173 -17.85 11.16 23.35
N SER A 174 -17.07 12.25 23.50
CA SER A 174 -17.49 13.57 23.98
C SER A 174 -17.80 14.55 22.85
#